data_AF-A0A8T5SP45-F1
#
_entry.id   AF-A0A8T5SP45-F1
#
_cell.length_a   1.000
_cell.length_b   1.000
_cell.length_c   1.000
_cell.angle_alpha   90.00
_cell.angle_beta   90.00
_cell.angle_gamma   90.00
#
_symmetry.space_group_name_H-M   'P 1'
#
loop_
_entity.id
_entity.type
_entity.pdbx_description
1 polymer ?
#
loop_
_entity_poly.entity_id
_entity_poly.type
_entity_poly.pdbx_seq_one_letter_code
_entity_poly.pdbx_strand_id
1 'polypeptide(L)'
;MSEVKSWLWVPAIWITVYSVMLVGGIALGNMFSPMYYWWAMLVGVPLAIAPVTYKSLVGGGCSFRFQICALVKGSFAGIIFLMLTMVADSLLWPNLALTVGWNPTSFNISELFYQIWFFSGIIGGIGARVVEVRGYTVSSEISIAGFE
;
A
#
# COMPACT_ATOMS: atom_id res chain seq x y z
N MET A 1 -17.55 12.88 -9.95
CA MET A 1 -17.97 11.82 -9.00
C MET A 1 -17.33 10.45 -9.28
N SER A 2 -16.95 10.10 -10.51
CA SER A 2 -16.31 8.79 -10.81
C SER A 2 -14.91 8.63 -10.21
N GLU A 3 -14.11 9.70 -10.12
CA GLU A 3 -12.76 9.66 -9.53
C GLU A 3 -12.79 9.39 -8.02
N VAL A 4 -13.73 9.94 -7.25
CA VAL A 4 -13.78 9.65 -5.79
C VAL A 4 -14.09 8.17 -5.54
N LYS A 5 -14.94 7.56 -6.37
CA LYS A 5 -15.17 6.10 -6.34
C LYS A 5 -13.93 5.29 -6.69
N SER A 6 -13.02 5.80 -7.52
CA SER A 6 -11.78 5.09 -7.87
C SER A 6 -10.72 5.11 -6.77
N TRP A 7 -10.91 5.86 -5.68
CA TRP A 7 -10.00 5.88 -4.52
C TRP A 7 -10.56 5.20 -3.27
N LEU A 8 -11.86 4.87 -3.26
CA LEU A 8 -12.53 4.20 -2.14
C LEU A 8 -11.93 2.82 -1.78
N TRP A 9 -11.23 2.19 -2.71
CA TRP A 9 -10.54 0.92 -2.47
C TRP A 9 -9.37 1.06 -1.48
N VAL A 10 -8.70 2.22 -1.43
CA VAL A 10 -7.54 2.46 -0.57
C VAL A 10 -7.92 2.28 0.91
N PRO A 11 -8.87 3.05 1.48
CA PRO A 11 -9.26 2.86 2.88
C PRO A 11 -9.90 1.48 3.13
N ALA A 12 -10.68 0.93 2.18
CA ALA A 12 -11.32 -0.37 2.36
C ALA A 12 -10.30 -1.52 2.50
N ILE A 13 -9.29 -1.55 1.63
CA ILE A 13 -8.22 -2.54 1.69
C ILE A 13 -7.32 -2.29 2.90
N TRP A 14 -7.01 -1.03 3.19
CA TRP A 14 -6.22 -0.69 4.37
C TRP A 14 -6.87 -1.21 5.66
N ILE A 15 -8.16 -0.95 5.88
CA ILE A 15 -8.89 -1.46 7.06
C ILE A 15 -8.76 -2.98 7.14
N THR A 16 -9.02 -3.67 6.03
CA THR A 16 -8.99 -5.14 5.99
C THR A 16 -7.60 -5.68 6.33
N VAL A 17 -6.57 -5.18 5.65
CA VAL A 17 -5.19 -5.67 5.84
C VAL A 17 -4.67 -5.27 7.21
N TYR A 18 -4.90 -4.04 7.66
CA TYR A 18 -4.46 -3.55 8.95
C TYR A 18 -5.08 -4.37 10.08
N SER A 19 -6.41 -4.61 10.06
CA SER A 19 -7.06 -5.41 11.09
C SER A 19 -6.55 -6.85 11.14
N VAL A 20 -6.38 -7.51 9.98
CA VAL A 20 -5.86 -8.89 9.93
C VAL A 20 -4.42 -8.96 10.44
N MET A 21 -3.57 -8.04 9.99
CA MET A 21 -2.16 -8.01 10.39
C MET A 21 -1.99 -7.62 11.86
N LEU A 22 -2.83 -6.73 12.39
CA LEU A 22 -2.81 -6.34 13.79
C LEU A 22 -3.15 -7.53 14.69
N VAL A 23 -4.27 -8.22 14.43
CA VAL A 23 -4.69 -9.38 15.23
C VAL A 23 -3.69 -10.53 15.09
N GLY A 24 -3.28 -10.86 13.86
CA GLY A 24 -2.29 -11.91 13.61
C GLY A 24 -0.93 -11.60 14.24
N GLY A 25 -0.47 -10.37 14.11
CA GLY A 25 0.79 -9.91 14.70
C GLY A 25 0.76 -9.95 16.23
N ILE A 26 -0.34 -9.53 16.87
CA ILE A 26 -0.49 -9.60 18.33
C ILE A 26 -0.49 -11.06 18.79
N ALA A 27 -1.21 -11.95 18.10
CA ALA A 27 -1.24 -13.38 18.42
C ALA A 27 0.16 -14.00 18.33
N LEU A 28 0.90 -13.76 17.24
CA LEU A 28 2.27 -14.24 17.08
C LEU A 28 3.23 -13.63 18.10
N GLY A 29 3.05 -12.34 18.41
CA GLY A 29 3.83 -11.62 19.41
C GLY A 29 3.71 -12.24 20.81
N ASN A 30 2.50 -12.63 21.19
CA ASN A 30 2.22 -13.24 22.49
C ASN A 30 2.59 -14.73 22.56
N MET A 31 2.45 -15.48 21.46
CA MET A 31 2.75 -16.91 21.44
C MET A 31 4.25 -17.23 21.36
N PHE A 32 5.02 -16.39 20.67
CA PHE A 32 6.43 -16.67 20.40
C PHE A 32 7.36 -15.62 21.02
N SER A 33 7.25 -14.37 20.58
CA SER A 33 8.04 -13.23 21.08
C SER A 33 7.54 -11.93 20.42
N PRO A 34 7.59 -10.77 21.09
CA PRO A 34 7.20 -9.47 20.50
C PRO A 34 7.90 -9.14 19.18
N MET A 35 9.07 -9.73 18.90
CA MET A 35 9.77 -9.57 17.63
C MET A 35 9.00 -10.15 16.43
N TYR A 36 8.15 -11.16 16.63
CA TYR A 36 7.36 -11.77 15.56
C TYR A 36 6.22 -10.87 15.07
N TYR A 37 5.75 -9.93 15.90
CA TYR A 37 4.83 -8.87 15.44
C TYR A 37 5.46 -8.09 14.28
N TRP A 38 6.73 -7.72 14.43
CA TRP A 38 7.47 -6.97 13.42
C TRP A 38 7.67 -7.76 12.14
N TRP A 39 7.99 -9.05 12.24
CA TRP A 39 8.12 -9.92 11.07
C TRP A 39 6.80 -10.08 10.32
N ALA A 40 5.69 -10.25 11.04
CA ALA A 40 4.36 -10.32 10.44
C ALA A 40 4.04 -9.07 9.64
N MET A 41 4.41 -7.89 10.16
CA MET A 41 4.19 -6.61 9.49
C MET A 41 5.14 -6.38 8.31
N LEU A 42 6.42 -6.65 8.49
CA LEU A 42 7.47 -6.43 7.50
C LEU A 42 7.28 -7.30 6.25
N VAL A 43 6.79 -8.53 6.42
CA VAL A 43 6.54 -9.44 5.30
C VAL A 43 5.08 -9.39 4.85
N GLY A 44 4.13 -9.41 5.79
CA GLY A 44 2.71 -9.50 5.49
C GLY A 44 2.15 -8.26 4.80
N VAL A 45 2.58 -7.05 5.21
CA VAL A 45 2.08 -5.81 4.62
C VAL A 45 2.50 -5.68 3.14
N PRO A 46 3.79 -5.80 2.76
CA PRO A 46 4.16 -5.77 1.34
C PRO A 46 3.52 -6.86 0.51
N LEU A 47 3.42 -8.08 1.06
CA LEU A 47 2.83 -9.22 0.36
C LEU A 47 1.34 -9.02 0.07
N ALA A 48 0.61 -8.33 0.95
CA ALA A 48 -0.81 -8.03 0.74
C ALA A 48 -1.03 -6.76 -0.07
N ILE A 49 -0.36 -5.67 0.28
CA ILE A 49 -0.63 -4.33 -0.27
C ILE A 49 -0.05 -4.16 -1.66
N ALA A 50 1.16 -4.66 -1.95
CA ALA A 50 1.77 -4.44 -3.26
C ALA A 50 0.99 -5.10 -4.41
N PRO A 51 0.54 -6.37 -4.32
CA PRO A 51 -0.25 -6.99 -5.39
C PRO A 51 -1.61 -6.34 -5.58
N VAL A 52 -2.24 -5.90 -4.49
CA VAL A 52 -3.54 -5.23 -4.55
C VAL A 52 -3.41 -3.84 -5.17
N THR A 53 -2.40 -3.07 -4.75
CA THR A 53 -2.08 -1.77 -5.34
C THR A 53 -1.75 -1.91 -6.83
N TYR A 54 -0.97 -2.93 -7.20
CA TYR A 54 -0.72 -3.26 -8.60
C TYR A 54 -2.03 -3.51 -9.36
N LYS A 55 -2.87 -4.45 -8.91
CA LYS A 55 -4.13 -4.80 -9.59
C LYS A 55 -5.09 -3.62 -9.73
N SER A 56 -5.17 -2.76 -8.72
CA SER A 56 -6.04 -1.58 -8.73
C SER A 56 -5.55 -0.46 -9.65
N LEU A 57 -4.27 -0.45 -10.01
CA LEU A 57 -3.66 0.59 -10.85
C LEU A 57 -3.42 0.14 -12.29
N VAL A 58 -3.29 -1.16 -12.54
CA VAL A 58 -3.17 -1.74 -13.89
C VAL A 58 -4.46 -1.49 -14.68
N GLY A 59 -4.32 -1.00 -15.92
CA GLY A 59 -5.45 -0.67 -16.79
C GLY A 59 -6.14 0.66 -16.48
N GLY A 60 -5.73 1.38 -15.42
CA GLY A 60 -6.31 2.66 -15.02
C GLY A 60 -5.82 3.89 -15.81
N GLY A 61 -4.83 3.70 -16.69
CA GLY A 61 -4.18 4.74 -17.53
C GLY A 61 -3.54 5.91 -16.77
N CYS A 62 -2.65 6.64 -17.44
CA CYS A 62 -2.31 8.00 -17.00
C CYS A 62 -3.52 8.92 -17.25
N SER A 63 -3.93 9.71 -16.25
CA SER A 63 -4.91 10.76 -16.51
C SER A 63 -4.24 11.84 -17.36
N PHE A 64 -4.59 11.94 -18.65
CA PHE A 64 -4.05 12.97 -19.55
C PHE A 64 -4.29 14.40 -19.02
N ARG A 65 -5.33 14.58 -18.18
CA ARG A 65 -5.68 15.87 -17.59
C ARG A 65 -4.77 16.30 -16.43
N PHE A 66 -4.16 15.34 -15.74
CA PHE A 66 -3.30 15.63 -14.56
C PHE A 66 -1.86 15.12 -14.73
N GLN A 67 -1.53 14.44 -15.82
CA GLN A 67 -0.25 13.75 -16.05
C GLN A 67 0.13 12.76 -14.92
N ILE A 68 -0.85 12.30 -14.14
CA ILE A 68 -0.64 11.36 -13.04
C ILE A 68 -0.70 9.94 -13.60
N CYS A 69 0.47 9.32 -13.71
CA CYS A 69 0.61 7.92 -14.11
C CYS A 69 0.51 6.97 -12.90
N ALA A 70 0.47 5.67 -13.19
CA ALA A 70 0.34 4.62 -12.18
C ALA A 70 1.35 4.74 -11.02
N LEU A 71 2.58 5.19 -11.32
CA LEU A 71 3.61 5.43 -10.29
C LEU A 71 3.17 6.47 -9.25
N VAL A 72 2.65 7.61 -9.71
CA VAL A 72 2.23 8.71 -8.83
C VAL A 72 0.95 8.32 -8.07
N LYS A 73 0.04 7.57 -8.70
CA LYS A 73 -1.13 7.02 -7.98
C LYS A 73 -0.70 6.05 -6.87
N GLY A 74 0.31 5.21 -7.13
CA GLY A 74 0.88 4.29 -6.14
C GLY A 74 1.57 5.01 -4.98
N SER A 75 2.32 6.08 -5.25
CA SER A 75 2.92 6.88 -4.17
C SER A 75 1.85 7.59 -3.33
N PHE A 76 0.80 8.15 -3.94
CA PHE A 76 -0.33 8.71 -3.19
C PHE A 76 -1.06 7.66 -2.34
N ALA A 77 -1.32 6.46 -2.88
CA ALA A 77 -1.88 5.37 -2.09
C ALA A 77 -0.97 5.00 -0.91
N GLY A 78 0.35 4.93 -1.13
CA GLY A 78 1.35 4.74 -0.08
C GLY A 78 1.31 5.81 1.02
N ILE A 79 1.20 7.09 0.65
CA ILE A 79 1.08 8.20 1.62
C ILE A 79 -0.21 8.04 2.45
N ILE A 80 -1.33 7.71 1.80
CA ILE A 80 -2.60 7.48 2.50
C ILE A 80 -2.46 6.31 3.48
N PHE A 81 -1.87 5.19 3.06
CA PHE A 81 -1.63 4.05 3.95
C PHE A 81 -0.75 4.43 5.14
N LEU A 82 0.32 5.18 4.92
CA LEU A 82 1.18 5.68 5.99
C LEU A 82 0.39 6.53 6.99
N MET A 83 -0.36 7.52 6.51
CA MET A 83 -1.12 8.44 7.36
C MET A 83 -2.21 7.71 8.16
N LEU A 84 -2.95 6.81 7.50
CA LEU A 84 -3.97 6.01 8.17
C LEU A 84 -3.36 5.13 9.26
N THR A 85 -2.19 4.53 8.99
CA THR A 85 -1.47 3.68 9.94
C THR A 85 -0.96 4.49 11.14
N MET A 86 -0.37 5.66 10.91
CA MET A 86 0.08 6.56 11.99
C MET A 86 -1.10 6.98 12.89
N VAL A 87 -2.22 7.37 12.29
CA VAL A 87 -3.43 7.74 13.03
C VAL A 87 -3.97 6.54 13.82
N ALA A 88 -4.09 5.38 13.18
CA ALA A 88 -4.60 4.17 13.82
C ALA A 88 -3.74 3.78 15.02
N ASP A 89 -2.41 3.76 14.86
CA ASP A 89 -1.49 3.40 15.92
C ASP A 89 -1.57 4.39 17.09
N SER A 90 -1.66 5.70 16.81
CA SER A 90 -1.79 6.72 17.85
C SER A 90 -3.06 6.58 18.71
N LEU A 91 -4.11 5.95 18.16
CA LEU A 91 -5.39 5.73 18.84
C LEU A 91 -5.49 4.34 19.49
N LEU A 92 -4.93 3.33 18.84
CA LEU A 92 -5.09 1.93 19.23
C LEU A 92 -4.04 1.47 20.24
N TRP A 93 -2.76 1.78 20.02
CA TRP A 93 -1.68 1.26 20.87
C TRP A 93 -1.69 1.75 22.32
N PRO A 94 -2.10 2.99 22.65
CA PRO A 94 -2.24 3.40 24.06
C PRO A 94 -3.20 2.50 24.85
N ASN A 95 -4.27 2.01 24.20
CA ASN A 95 -5.27 1.15 24.83
C ASN A 95 -4.87 -0.33 24.78
N LEU A 96 -4.32 -0.78 23.65
CA LEU A 96 -3.89 -2.17 23.46
C LEU A 96 -2.68 -2.51 24.32
N ALA A 97 -1.72 -1.60 24.49
CA ALA A 97 -0.53 -1.85 25.29
C ALA A 97 -0.85 -2.18 26.76
N LEU A 98 -1.91 -1.59 27.32
CA LEU A 98 -2.38 -1.89 28.67
C LEU A 98 -2.92 -3.32 28.79
N THR A 99 -3.51 -3.84 27.71
CA THR A 99 -4.12 -5.18 27.68
C THR A 99 -3.09 -6.25 27.32
N VAL A 100 -2.20 -5.93 26.37
CA VAL A 100 -1.23 -6.84 25.76
C VAL A 100 0.08 -6.88 26.57
N GLY A 101 0.36 -5.87 27.39
CA GLY A 101 1.53 -5.81 28.27
C GLY A 101 2.83 -5.38 27.56
N TRP A 102 2.77 -5.11 26.26
CA TRP A 102 3.87 -4.58 25.46
C TRP A 102 3.35 -3.63 24.39
N ASN A 103 4.23 -2.77 23.89
CA ASN A 103 3.93 -1.80 22.85
C ASN A 103 4.98 -1.88 21.73
N PRO A 104 4.64 -2.22 20.48
CA PRO A 104 5.59 -2.18 19.38
C PRO A 104 5.99 -0.74 19.05
N THR A 105 5.13 0.25 19.26
CA THR A 105 5.47 1.65 18.90
C THR A 105 6.55 2.27 19.80
N SER A 106 6.85 1.67 20.96
CA SER A 106 7.91 2.15 21.86
C SER A 106 9.32 1.69 21.47
N PHE A 107 9.47 0.84 20.46
CA PHE A 107 10.78 0.49 19.92
C PHE A 107 11.21 1.52 18.86
N ASN A 108 12.51 1.77 18.72
CA ASN A 108 13.11 2.61 17.66
C ASN A 108 12.82 2.13 16.21
N ILE A 109 12.02 1.07 16.05
CA ILE A 109 11.64 0.44 14.78
C ILE A 109 10.29 1.02 14.29
N SER A 110 9.63 1.89 15.07
CA SER A 110 8.35 2.51 14.70
C SER A 110 8.39 3.32 13.40
N GLU A 111 9.51 3.98 13.08
CA GLU A 111 9.66 4.68 11.79
C GLU A 111 9.65 3.71 10.60
N LEU A 112 10.28 2.54 10.75
CA LEU A 112 10.27 1.49 9.73
C LEU A 112 8.85 0.95 9.53
N PHE A 113 8.03 0.91 10.58
CA PHE A 113 6.63 0.48 10.48
C PHE A 113 5.85 1.26 9.44
N TYR A 114 5.84 2.58 9.56
CA TYR A 114 5.08 3.46 8.69
C TYR A 114 5.65 3.47 7.27
N GLN A 115 6.97 3.37 7.15
CA GLN A 115 7.65 3.27 5.87
C GLN A 115 7.29 2.00 5.11
N ILE A 116 7.09 0.86 5.78
CA ILE A 116 6.66 -0.39 5.13
C ILE A 116 5.34 -0.20 4.38
N TRP A 117 4.36 0.45 5.01
CA TRP A 117 3.06 0.75 4.38
C TRP A 117 3.20 1.68 3.17
N PHE A 118 4.03 2.71 3.30
CA PHE A 118 4.34 3.63 2.22
C PHE A 118 5.01 2.93 1.03
N PHE A 119 6.10 2.21 1.27
CA PHE A 119 6.85 1.52 0.22
C PHE A 119 6.04 0.41 -0.43
N SER A 120 5.16 -0.26 0.30
CA SER A 120 4.27 -1.27 -0.28
C SER A 120 3.35 -0.69 -1.37
N GLY A 121 2.83 0.52 -1.15
CA GLY A 121 2.06 1.25 -2.17
C GLY A 121 2.92 1.64 -3.38
N ILE A 122 4.14 2.11 -3.14
CA ILE A 122 5.09 2.47 -4.21
C ILE A 122 5.46 1.25 -5.06
N ILE A 123 5.78 0.11 -4.43
CA ILE A 123 6.16 -1.12 -5.15
C ILE A 123 5.03 -1.56 -6.08
N GLY A 124 3.78 -1.53 -5.62
CA GLY A 124 2.62 -1.80 -6.46
C GLY A 124 2.48 -0.81 -7.62
N GLY A 125 2.69 0.49 -7.37
CA GLY A 125 2.68 1.53 -8.40
C GLY A 125 3.77 1.40 -9.46
N ILE A 126 4.99 1.06 -9.05
CA ILE A 126 6.11 0.77 -9.97
C ILE A 126 5.75 -0.43 -10.84
N GLY A 127 5.26 -1.52 -10.24
CA GLY A 127 4.84 -2.71 -10.98
C GLY A 127 3.79 -2.40 -12.04
N ALA A 128 2.79 -1.60 -11.69
CA ALA A 128 1.72 -1.20 -12.61
C ALA A 128 2.28 -0.35 -13.77
N ARG A 129 3.23 0.55 -13.47
CA ARG A 129 3.89 1.37 -14.49
C ARG A 129 4.75 0.54 -15.45
N VAL A 130 5.47 -0.46 -14.97
CA VAL A 130 6.30 -1.33 -15.82
C VAL A 130 5.43 -2.07 -16.84
N VAL A 131 4.27 -2.57 -16.43
CA VAL A 131 3.33 -3.26 -17.32
C VAL A 131 2.69 -2.30 -18.33
N GLU A 132 2.32 -1.10 -17.89
CA GLU A 132 1.81 -0.05 -18.77
C GLU A 132 2.82 0.29 -19.88
N VAL A 133 4.09 0.53 -19.53
CA VAL A 133 5.16 0.82 -20.51
C VAL A 133 5.37 -0.33 -21.51
N ARG A 134 5.31 -1.58 -21.05
CA ARG A 134 5.40 -2.76 -21.92
C ARG A 134 4.18 -2.92 -22.85
N GLY A 135 3.00 -2.50 -22.42
CA GLY A 135 1.80 -2.52 -23.26
C GLY A 135 1.90 -1.58 -24.46
N TYR A 136 2.50 -0.40 -24.29
CA TYR A 136 2.68 0.57 -25.38
C TYR A 136 3.67 0.11 -26.45
N THR A 137 4.71 -0.67 -26.09
CA THR A 137 5.68 -1.19 -27.07
C THR A 137 5.11 -2.24 -28.02
N VAL A 138 3.96 -2.84 -27.71
CA VAL A 138 3.33 -3.89 -28.54
C VAL A 138 2.30 -3.30 -29.51
N SER A 139 1.84 -2.06 -29.30
CA SER A 139 0.72 -1.44 -30.06
C SER A 139 1.13 -0.24 -30.91
N SER A 140 2.41 -0.02 -31.19
CA SER A 140 2.85 1.04 -32.10
C SER A 140 2.96 0.55 -33.54
N GLU A 141 1.84 0.14 -34.14
CA GLU A 141 1.68 0.39 -35.58
C GLU A 141 1.42 1.88 -35.74
N ILE A 142 2.51 2.64 -35.89
CA ILE A 142 2.44 4.01 -36.37
C ILE A 142 1.99 3.89 -37.83
N SER A 143 0.69 3.90 -38.10
CA SER A 143 0.23 4.20 -39.45
C SER A 143 0.52 5.67 -39.69
N ILE A 144 1.69 5.95 -40.26
CA ILE A 144 1.92 7.20 -40.95
C ILE A 144 0.85 7.22 -42.04
N ALA A 145 -0.21 8.00 -41.84
CA ALA A 145 -1.15 8.30 -42.90
C ALA A 145 -0.33 9.01 -43.98
N GLY A 146 0.05 8.24 -45.00
CA GLY A 146 0.71 8.76 -46.18
C GLY A 146 -0.15 9.87 -46.77
N PHE A 147 0.49 11.01 -46.99
CA PHE A 147 0.07 11.92 -48.03
C PHE A 147 0.13 11.18 -49.36
N GLU A 148 -1.03 11.01 -50.00
CA GLU A 148 -1.28 11.13 -51.44
C GLU A 148 -2.80 11.26 -51.67
#